data_AF-A0A484ZE85-F1
#
_entry.id   AF-A0A484ZE85-F1
#
_cell.length_a   1.000
_cell.length_b   1.000
_cell.length_c   1.000
_cell.angle_alpha   90.00
_cell.angle_beta   90.00
_cell.angle_gamma   90.00
#
_symmetry.space_group_name_H-M   'P 1'
#
loop_
_entity.id
_entity.type
_entity.pdbx_description
1 polymer ?
#
loop_
_entity_poly.entity_id
_entity_poly.type
_entity_poly.pdbx_seq_one_letter_code
_entity_poly.pdbx_strand_id
1 'polypeptide(L)'
;MKNIAVPLKLVNILSDGEFHSGEQLGTDLGMSRAAINKYMQTLRDWGLDVFTVPGKGYSLPAPIQLLDEQAIAEFLPEGGSRYYRW
;
A
#
# COMPACT_ATOMS: atom_id res chain seq x y z
N MET A 1 15.78 9.15 7.14
CA MET A 1 14.96 8.19 6.38
C MET A 1 13.73 8.91 5.87
N LYS A 2 13.32 8.73 4.59
CA LYS A 2 12.06 9.32 4.11
C LYS A 2 10.89 8.76 4.94
N ASN A 3 9.91 9.59 5.27
CA ASN A 3 8.70 9.11 5.93
C ASN A 3 7.88 8.26 4.95
N ILE A 4 7.80 6.96 5.20
CA ILE A 4 7.10 5.98 4.35
C ILE A 4 5.71 5.61 4.90
N ALA A 5 5.32 6.11 6.07
CA ALA A 5 4.08 5.71 6.73
C ALA A 5 2.84 6.08 5.89
N VAL A 6 2.86 7.25 5.26
CA VAL A 6 1.74 7.73 4.43
C VAL A 6 1.65 6.94 3.12
N PRO A 7 2.73 6.75 2.34
CA PRO A 7 2.73 5.82 1.22
C PRO A 7 2.19 4.43 1.57
N LEU A 8 2.61 3.84 2.70
CA LEU A 8 2.13 2.51 3.11
C LEU A 8 0.63 2.48 3.40
N LYS A 9 0.08 3.54 4.02
CA LYS A 9 -1.37 3.67 4.21
C LYS A 9 -2.11 3.74 2.87
N LEU A 10 -1.57 4.45 1.89
CA LEU A 10 -2.17 4.54 0.56
C LEU A 10 -2.12 3.19 -0.17
N VAL A 11 -1.02 2.44 -0.06
CA VAL A 11 -0.95 1.06 -0.57
C VAL A 11 -2.02 0.19 0.05
N ASN A 12 -2.24 0.29 1.36
CA ASN A 12 -3.28 -0.46 2.05
C ASN A 12 -4.68 -0.15 1.49
N ILE A 13 -4.99 1.13 1.28
CA ILE A 13 -6.29 1.55 0.73
C ILE A 13 -6.46 1.05 -0.71
N LEU A 14 -5.45 1.24 -1.57
CA LEU A 14 -5.51 0.87 -2.98
C LEU A 14 -5.39 -0.64 -3.23
N SER A 15 -5.07 -1.44 -2.22
CA SER A 15 -4.83 -2.88 -2.35
C SER A 15 -6.08 -3.66 -2.79
N ASP A 16 -7.27 -3.09 -2.60
CA ASP A 16 -8.54 -3.63 -3.06
C ASP A 16 -8.71 -3.56 -4.59
N GLY A 17 -7.90 -2.76 -5.29
CA GLY A 17 -7.99 -2.55 -6.74
C GLY A 17 -9.13 -1.63 -7.18
N GLU A 18 -9.91 -1.08 -6.25
CA GLU A 18 -11.04 -0.20 -6.53
C GLU A 18 -10.59 1.25 -6.77
N PHE A 19 -11.49 2.08 -7.30
CA PHE A 19 -11.20 3.50 -7.50
C PHE A 19 -11.42 4.30 -6.22
N HIS A 20 -10.38 5.01 -5.80
CA HIS A 20 -10.40 5.91 -4.65
C HIS A 20 -10.14 7.36 -5.09
N SER A 21 -11.07 8.27 -4.80
CA SER A 21 -10.95 9.66 -5.25
C SER A 21 -9.83 10.39 -4.48
N GLY A 22 -9.11 11.30 -5.15
CA GLY A 22 -8.06 12.08 -4.49
C GLY A 22 -8.58 13.05 -3.41
N GLU A 23 -9.86 13.40 -3.45
CA GLU A 23 -10.53 14.22 -2.43
C GLU A 23 -10.89 13.40 -1.20
N GLN A 24 -11.43 12.18 -1.40
CA GLN A 24 -11.68 11.21 -0.34
C GLN A 24 -10.38 10.86 0.40
N LEU A 25 -9.34 10.45 -0.34
CA LEU A 25 -8.03 10.12 0.24
C LEU A 25 -7.41 11.32 0.97
N GLY A 26 -7.63 12.54 0.46
CA GLY A 26 -7.20 13.76 1.11
C GLY A 26 -7.92 13.99 2.44
N THR A 27 -9.24 13.83 2.46
CA THR A 27 -10.06 13.95 3.66
C THR A 27 -9.68 12.91 4.71
N ASP A 28 -9.58 11.64 4.32
CA ASP A 28 -9.30 10.51 5.22
C ASP A 28 -7.91 10.61 5.87
N LEU A 29 -6.95 11.19 5.16
CA LEU A 29 -5.58 11.34 5.64
C LEU A 29 -5.27 12.74 6.20
N GLY A 30 -6.22 13.68 6.15
CA GLY A 30 -6.02 15.08 6.56
C GLY A 30 -4.99 15.83 5.69
N MET A 31 -5.00 15.57 4.37
CA MET A 31 -4.02 16.06 3.42
C MET A 31 -4.65 16.75 2.22
N SER A 32 -3.90 17.67 1.61
CA SER A 32 -4.32 18.26 0.34
C SER A 32 -4.26 17.25 -0.80
N ARG A 33 -5.08 17.45 -1.83
CA ARG A 33 -5.04 16.64 -3.06
C ARG A 33 -3.67 16.65 -3.73
N ALA A 34 -2.93 17.77 -3.63
CA ALA A 34 -1.56 17.87 -4.14
C ALA A 34 -0.58 16.97 -3.37
N ALA A 35 -0.73 16.85 -2.05
CA ALA A 35 0.05 15.92 -1.23
C ALA A 35 -0.27 14.46 -1.58
N ILE A 36 -1.55 14.12 -1.80
CA ILE A 36 -1.95 12.79 -2.29
C ILE A 36 -1.26 12.47 -3.61
N ASN A 37 -1.30 13.38 -4.60
CA ASN A 37 -0.64 13.15 -5.89
C ASN A 37 0.87 12.93 -5.76
N LYS A 38 1.54 13.66 -4.86
CA LYS A 38 2.97 13.45 -4.55
C LYS A 38 3.23 12.04 -4.02
N TYR A 39 2.39 11.53 -3.13
CA TYR A 39 2.54 10.17 -2.62
C TYR A 39 2.18 9.10 -3.64
N MET A 40 1.22 9.34 -4.53
CA MET A 40 0.96 8.45 -5.68
C MET A 40 2.19 8.31 -6.58
N GLN A 41 2.96 9.40 -6.76
CA GLN A 41 4.24 9.32 -7.46
C GLN A 41 5.24 8.45 -6.70
N THR A 42 5.26 8.53 -5.37
CA THR A 42 6.14 7.67 -4.55
C THR A 42 5.80 6.19 -4.72
N LEU A 43 4.51 5.84 -4.82
CA LEU A 43 4.08 4.46 -5.08
C LEU A 43 4.52 3.97 -6.47
N ARG A 44 4.44 4.83 -7.49
CA ARG A 44 4.98 4.54 -8.82
C ARG A 44 6.49 4.33 -8.79
N ASP A 45 7.21 5.14 -8.02
CA ASP A 45 8.66 4.98 -7.83
C ASP A 45 9.01 3.67 -7.11
N TRP A 46 8.08 3.09 -6.34
CA TRP A 46 8.20 1.76 -5.73
C TRP A 46 7.84 0.61 -6.69
N GLY A 47 7.38 0.93 -7.90
CA GLY A 47 7.01 -0.04 -8.93
C GLY A 47 5.53 -0.44 -8.93
N LEU A 48 4.67 0.21 -8.14
CA LEU A 48 3.22 0.01 -8.26
C LEU A 48 2.68 0.75 -9.50
N ASP A 49 1.91 0.04 -10.31
CA ASP A 49 1.20 0.64 -11.44
C ASP A 49 -0.08 1.32 -10.94
N VAL A 50 0.03 2.59 -10.56
CA VAL A 50 -1.12 3.37 -10.06
C VAL A 50 -1.77 4.13 -11.21
N PHE A 51 -2.96 3.70 -11.61
CA PHE A 51 -3.76 4.42 -12.59
C PHE A 51 -4.39 5.67 -12.00
N THR A 52 -4.54 6.69 -12.84
CA THR A 52 -5.28 7.91 -12.49
C THR A 52 -6.31 8.18 -13.57
N VAL A 53 -7.58 8.18 -13.20
CA VAL A 53 -8.68 8.50 -14.12
C VAL A 53 -9.30 9.84 -13.70
N PRO A 54 -9.26 10.88 -14.54
CA PRO A 54 -9.91 12.15 -14.26
C PRO A 54 -11.38 11.96 -13.87
N GLY A 55 -11.79 12.55 -12.74
CA GLY A 55 -13.15 12.43 -12.23
C GLY A 55 -13.46 11.15 -11.45
N LYS A 56 -12.62 10.10 -11.49
CA LYS A 56 -12.78 8.89 -10.67
C LYS A 56 -11.78 8.81 -9.52
N GLY A 57 -10.50 9.05 -9.80
CA GLY A 57 -9.44 8.94 -8.78
C GLY A 57 -8.32 7.99 -9.18
N TYR A 58 -7.82 7.25 -8.20
CA TYR A 58 -6.66 6.36 -8.30
C TYR A 58 -7.08 4.90 -8.06
N SER A 59 -6.46 3.97 -8.77
CA SER A 59 -6.64 2.53 -8.55
C SER A 59 -5.39 1.75 -8.97
N LEU A 60 -5.30 0.50 -8.55
CA LEU A 60 -4.36 -0.47 -9.13
C LEU A 60 -5.03 -1.20 -10.32
N PRO A 61 -4.25 -1.79 -11.26
CA PRO A 61 -4.79 -2.63 -12.34
C PRO A 61 -5.54 -3.86 -11.85
N ALA A 62 -5.15 -4.38 -10.69
CA ALA A 62 -5.72 -5.54 -10.05
C ALA A 62 -5.53 -5.41 -8.52
N PRO A 63 -6.40 -6.05 -7.72
CA PRO A 63 -6.18 -6.16 -6.28
C PRO A 63 -4.84 -6.85 -6.00
N ILE A 64 -4.16 -6.42 -4.94
CA ILE A 64 -2.92 -7.02 -4.48
C ILE A 64 -3.10 -7.53 -3.05
N GLN A 65 -2.58 -8.71 -2.77
CA GLN A 65 -2.54 -9.23 -1.41
C GLN A 65 -1.30 -8.69 -0.70
N LEU A 66 -1.52 -7.89 0.34
CA LEU A 66 -0.44 -7.42 1.20
C LEU A 66 -0.01 -8.54 2.15
N LEU A 67 1.26 -8.47 2.57
CA LEU A 67 1.77 -9.37 3.59
C LEU A 67 1.11 -9.03 4.93
N ASP A 68 0.61 -10.07 5.60
CA ASP A 68 0.05 -9.99 6.94
C ASP A 68 0.94 -10.80 7.88
N GLU A 69 1.52 -10.13 8.87
CA GLU A 69 2.44 -10.76 9.82
C GLU A 69 1.77 -11.89 10.62
N GLN A 70 0.52 -11.69 11.05
CA GLN A 70 -0.22 -12.66 11.85
C GLN A 70 -0.52 -13.90 11.01
N ALA A 71 -1.03 -13.69 9.79
CA ALA A 71 -1.30 -14.78 8.86
C ALA A 71 -0.04 -15.59 8.56
N ILE A 72 1.09 -14.92 8.30
CA ILE A 72 2.36 -15.60 8.03
C ILE A 72 2.83 -16.37 9.28
N ALA A 73 2.73 -15.78 10.46
CA ALA A 73 3.15 -16.39 11.72
C ALA A 73 2.36 -17.68 12.03
N GLU A 74 1.07 -17.73 11.70
CA GLU A 74 0.25 -18.94 11.84
C GLU A 74 0.75 -20.12 11.00
N PHE A 75 1.42 -19.86 9.87
CA PHE A 75 2.02 -20.90 9.02
C PHE A 75 3.47 -21.23 9.38
N LEU A 76 4.09 -20.53 10.33
CA LEU A 76 5.43 -20.85 10.77
C LEU A 76 5.40 -22.02 11.78
N PRO A 77 6.28 -23.02 11.63
CA PRO A 77 6.39 -24.10 12.60
C PRO A 77 6.85 -23.56 13.96
N GLU A 78 6.29 -24.09 15.05
CA GLU A 78 6.75 -23.79 16.40
C GLU A 78 8.25 -24.13 16.52
N GLY A 79 9.09 -23.13 16.77
CA GLY A 79 10.54 -23.31 16.95
C GLY A 79 11.40 -23.00 15.73
N GLY A 80 11.09 -21.92 15.00
CA GLY A 80 11.97 -21.35 13.98
C GLY A 80 13.43 -21.24 14.47
N SER A 81 14.33 -21.97 13.80
CA SER A 81 15.74 -22.21 14.16
C SER A 81 16.02 -23.43 15.05
N ARG A 82 15.87 -24.64 14.47
CA ARG A 82 16.57 -25.84 14.98
C ARG A 82 17.28 -26.68 13.93
N TYR A 83 17.29 -26.26 12.67
CA TYR A 83 17.99 -26.96 11.60
C TYR A 83 19.10 -26.07 11.08
N TYR A 84 20.30 -26.15 11.68
CA TYR A 84 21.63 -26.08 11.05
C TYR A 84 22.66 -26.20 12.18
N ARG A 85 23.09 -27.44 12.47
CA ARG A 85 24.27 -27.73 13.29
C ARG A 85 25.09 -28.75 12.51
N TRP A 86 26.23 -28.31 11.96
CA TRP A 86 27.32 -29.20 11.56
C TRP A 86 28.20 -29.45 12.79
#